data_AF-A0A1H8CK42-F1
#
_entry.id   AF-A0A1H8CK42-F1
#
_cell.length_a   1.000
_cell.length_b   1.000
_cell.length_c   1.000
_cell.angle_alpha   90.00
_cell.angle_beta   90.00
_cell.angle_gamma   90.00
#
_symmetry.space_group_name_H-M   'P 1'
#
loop_
_entity.id
_entity.type
_entity.pdbx_description
1 polymer ?
#
loop_
_entity_poly.entity_id
_entity_poly.type
_entity_poly.pdbx_seq_one_letter_code
_entity_poly.pdbx_strand_id
1 'polypeptide(L)'
;MITVVGWDGSELSARAVDRLAAAGLVVGPDRVLRELRLAVPTLPTAPAAPDSALLDALDGHLERGEAPAVVLAEGDPGFFGCVRALRGHGLEPEVIPATSLVARAFARAGLGWEDALVVAPSGPA
;
A
#
# COMPACT_ATOMS: atom_id res chain seq x y z
N MET A 1 -14.70 -3.54 3.54
CA MET A 1 -13.85 -2.41 4.00
C MET A 1 -12.47 -2.58 3.41
N ILE A 2 -11.86 -1.52 2.90
CA ILE A 2 -10.52 -1.54 2.31
C ILE A 2 -9.60 -0.63 3.12
N THR A 3 -8.42 -1.13 3.50
CA THR A 3 -7.37 -0.32 4.11
C THR A 3 -6.13 -0.33 3.22
N VAL A 4 -5.56 0.83 2.94
CA VAL A 4 -4.26 0.94 2.27
C VAL A 4 -3.21 1.26 3.33
N VAL A 5 -2.17 0.44 3.41
CA VAL A 5 -1.09 0.56 4.39
C VAL A 5 0.21 0.86 3.67
N GLY A 6 0.76 2.04 3.93
CA GLY A 6 2.12 2.39 3.52
C GLY A 6 3.16 1.63 4.33
N TRP A 7 4.25 1.25 3.68
CA TRP A 7 5.40 0.64 4.35
C TRP A 7 6.71 1.18 3.81
N ASP A 8 7.50 1.78 4.69
CA ASP A 8 8.80 2.38 4.38
C ASP A 8 9.97 1.55 4.95
N GLY A 9 9.72 0.30 5.36
CA GLY A 9 10.73 -0.56 5.98
C GLY A 9 10.86 -0.39 7.49
N SER A 10 10.13 0.54 8.11
CA SER A 10 10.03 0.60 9.58
C SER A 10 9.12 -0.51 10.12
N GLU A 11 9.13 -0.63 11.45
CA GLU A 11 8.10 -1.38 12.16
C GLU A 11 6.70 -0.82 11.83
N LEU A 12 5.72 -1.71 11.66
CA LEU A 12 4.34 -1.32 11.39
C LEU A 12 3.69 -0.73 12.63
N SER A 13 2.85 0.29 12.45
CA SER A 13 1.99 0.77 13.52
C SER A 13 1.04 -0.32 14.02
N ALA A 14 0.63 -0.26 15.29
CA ALA A 14 -0.35 -1.20 15.86
C ALA A 14 -1.64 -1.26 15.01
N ARG A 15 -2.12 -0.10 14.53
CA ARG A 15 -3.28 -0.02 13.63
C ARG A 15 -3.06 -0.78 12.33
N ALA A 16 -1.87 -0.68 11.71
CA ALA A 16 -1.55 -1.44 10.50
C ALA A 16 -1.53 -2.95 10.77
N VAL A 17 -0.94 -3.36 11.89
CA VAL A 17 -0.92 -4.76 12.33
C VAL A 17 -2.34 -5.30 12.53
N ASP A 18 -3.20 -4.56 13.23
CA ASP A 18 -4.60 -4.94 13.46
C ASP A 18 -5.38 -5.11 12.15
N ARG A 19 -5.18 -4.19 11.20
CA ARG A 19 -5.84 -4.23 9.88
C ARG A 19 -5.37 -5.42 9.06
N LEU A 20 -4.07 -5.72 9.07
CA LEU A 20 -3.50 -6.89 8.41
C LEU A 20 -3.94 -8.21 9.06
N ALA A 21 -4.05 -8.24 10.39
CA ALA A 21 -4.53 -9.42 11.12
C ALA A 21 -6.00 -9.74 10.80
N ALA A 22 -6.84 -8.73 10.57
CA ALA A 22 -8.24 -8.88 10.21
C ALA A 22 -8.48 -9.11 8.72
N ALA A 23 -7.44 -9.04 7.88
CA ALA A 23 -7.59 -9.06 6.43
C ALA A 23 -7.90 -10.46 5.89
N GLY A 24 -8.95 -10.58 5.08
CA GLY A 24 -9.22 -11.76 4.26
C GLY A 24 -8.44 -11.77 2.94
N LEU A 25 -7.97 -10.60 2.50
CA LEU A 25 -7.17 -10.42 1.30
C LEU A 25 -6.09 -9.37 1.56
N VAL A 26 -4.85 -9.65 1.13
CA VAL A 26 -3.75 -8.69 1.17
C VAL A 26 -3.13 -8.58 -0.23
N VAL A 27 -3.23 -7.41 -0.85
CA VAL A 27 -2.69 -7.13 -2.19
C VAL A 27 -1.51 -6.18 -2.07
N GLY A 28 -0.53 -6.26 -2.96
CA GLY A 28 0.52 -5.26 -3.07
C GLY A 28 1.72 -5.75 -3.87
N PRO A 29 2.81 -4.97 -3.94
CA PRO A 29 4.01 -5.36 -4.66
C PRO A 29 4.65 -6.64 -4.07
N ASP A 30 4.98 -7.62 -4.92
CA ASP A 30 5.58 -8.90 -4.51
C ASP A 30 6.79 -8.73 -3.58
N ARG A 31 7.63 -7.72 -3.87
CA ARG A 31 8.81 -7.40 -3.08
C ARG A 31 8.44 -6.98 -1.65
N VAL A 32 7.45 -6.09 -1.51
CA VAL A 32 6.96 -5.61 -0.21
C VAL A 32 6.33 -6.76 0.57
N LEU A 33 5.48 -7.56 -0.06
CA LEU A 33 4.86 -8.73 0.56
C LEU A 33 5.90 -9.72 1.09
N ARG A 34 6.92 -10.04 0.27
CA ARG A 34 8.00 -10.95 0.66
C ARG A 34 8.81 -10.42 1.84
N GLU A 35 9.20 -9.15 1.82
CA GLU A 35 10.00 -8.56 2.89
C GLU A 35 9.19 -8.43 4.19
N LEU A 36 7.91 -8.04 4.09
CA LEU A 36 7.05 -7.92 5.25
C LEU A 36 6.78 -9.28 5.91
N ARG A 37 6.64 -10.36 5.14
CA ARG A 37 6.55 -11.73 5.67
C ARG A 37 7.79 -12.17 6.42
N LEU A 38 8.97 -11.70 6.02
CA LEU A 38 10.23 -11.98 6.74
C LEU A 38 10.32 -11.16 8.03
N ALA A 39 9.87 -9.91 8.00
CA ALA A 39 9.89 -9.02 9.15
C ALA A 39 8.80 -9.35 10.20
N VAL A 40 7.65 -9.87 9.77
CA VAL A 40 6.51 -10.20 10.62
C VAL A 40 6.03 -11.62 10.32
N PRO A 41 6.62 -12.64 10.96
CA PRO A 41 6.30 -14.05 10.68
C PRO A 41 4.86 -14.46 11.03
N THR A 42 4.19 -13.69 11.87
CA THR A 42 2.81 -13.92 12.34
C THR A 42 1.74 -13.32 11.44
N LEU A 43 2.15 -12.62 10.38
CA LEU A 43 1.23 -11.94 9.48
C LEU A 43 0.42 -13.00 8.72
N PRO A 44 -0.92 -12.94 8.73
CA PRO A 44 -1.74 -13.94 8.06
C PRO A 44 -1.35 -14.09 6.60
N THR A 45 -1.24 -15.33 6.13
CA THR A 45 -1.14 -15.64 4.70
C THR A 45 -2.52 -15.44 4.06
N ALA A 46 -2.93 -14.19 3.93
CA ALA A 46 -3.98 -13.87 2.97
C ALA A 46 -3.47 -14.16 1.55
N PRO A 47 -4.34 -14.52 0.61
CA PRO A 47 -3.99 -14.59 -0.80
C PRO A 47 -3.35 -13.27 -1.22
N ALA A 48 -2.21 -13.36 -1.91
CA ALA A 48 -1.53 -12.19 -2.44
C ALA A 48 -1.71 -12.15 -3.95
N ALA A 49 -2.24 -11.04 -4.45
CA ALA A 49 -2.35 -10.77 -5.88
C ALA A 49 -1.28 -9.73 -6.27
N PRO A 50 -0.71 -9.82 -7.47
CA PRO A 50 0.19 -8.80 -7.99
C PRO A 50 -0.58 -7.50 -8.24
N ASP A 51 0.10 -6.37 -8.11
CA ASP A 51 -0.46 -5.02 -8.26
C ASP A 51 -1.17 -4.80 -9.61
N SER A 52 -0.76 -5.50 -10.67
CA SER A 52 -1.38 -5.44 -12.00
C SER A 52 -2.83 -5.91 -12.04
N ALA A 53 -3.27 -6.69 -11.04
CA ALA A 53 -4.62 -7.21 -10.92
C ALA A 53 -5.34 -6.64 -9.68
N LEU A 54 -4.87 -5.49 -9.15
CA LEU A 54 -5.36 -4.91 -7.91
C LEU A 54 -6.88 -4.71 -7.89
N LEU A 55 -7.43 -4.05 -8.93
CA LEU A 55 -8.86 -3.74 -8.99
C LEU A 55 -9.69 -5.02 -9.14
N ASP A 56 -9.32 -5.89 -10.08
CA ASP A 56 -10.03 -7.17 -10.32
C ASP A 56 -10.05 -8.06 -9.06
N ALA A 57 -8.91 -8.15 -8.35
CA ALA A 57 -8.81 -8.92 -7.12
C ALA A 57 -9.69 -8.32 -5.99
N LEU A 58 -9.73 -6.99 -5.89
CA LEU A 58 -10.57 -6.31 -4.92
C LEU A 58 -12.05 -6.46 -5.24
N ASP A 59 -12.47 -6.27 -6.50
CA ASP A 59 -13.87 -6.41 -6.91
C ASP A 59 -14.37 -7.83 -6.64
N GLY A 60 -13.63 -8.85 -7.10
CA GLY A 60 -13.99 -10.24 -6.86
C GLY A 60 -14.02 -10.62 -5.37
N HIS A 61 -13.25 -9.95 -4.52
CA HIS A 61 -13.27 -10.12 -3.06
C HIS A 61 -14.46 -9.44 -2.39
N LEU A 62 -14.77 -8.22 -2.83
CA LEU A 62 -15.89 -7.44 -2.31
C LEU A 62 -17.23 -8.03 -2.71
N GLU A 63 -17.37 -8.55 -3.92
CA GLU A 63 -18.58 -9.23 -4.42
C GLU A 63 -18.95 -10.47 -3.59
N ARG A 64 -17.96 -11.22 -3.10
CA ARG A 64 -18.18 -12.39 -2.25
C ARG A 64 -18.61 -12.02 -0.82
N GLY A 65 -18.61 -10.73 -0.46
CA GLY A 65 -18.99 -10.25 0.87
C GLY A 65 -18.01 -10.68 1.96
N GLU A 66 -16.73 -10.85 1.60
CA GLU A 66 -15.72 -11.43 2.49
C GLU A 66 -15.17 -10.45 3.53
N ALA A 67 -14.25 -10.95 4.37
CA ALA A 67 -13.52 -10.18 5.37
C ALA A 67 -12.81 -8.94 4.77
N PRO A 68 -12.37 -7.95 5.58
CA PRO A 68 -11.70 -6.75 5.09
C PRO A 68 -10.52 -7.04 4.14
N ALA A 69 -10.27 -6.13 3.20
CA ALA A 69 -9.11 -6.20 2.32
C ALA A 69 -8.05 -5.17 2.73
N VAL A 70 -6.78 -5.53 2.61
CA VAL A 70 -5.65 -4.63 2.80
C VAL A 70 -4.83 -4.53 1.51
N VAL A 71 -4.45 -3.31 1.15
CA VAL A 71 -3.53 -3.03 0.04
C VAL A 71 -2.24 -2.47 0.65
N LEU A 72 -1.11 -3.13 0.42
CA LEU A 72 0.20 -2.65 0.81
C LEU A 72 0.75 -1.73 -0.28
N ALA A 73 1.23 -0.56 0.12
CA ALA A 73 1.95 0.37 -0.75
C ALA A 73 3.37 0.58 -0.22
N GLU A 74 4.34 0.70 -1.12
CA GLU A 74 5.69 1.08 -0.70
C GLU A 74 5.78 2.59 -0.45
N GLY A 75 6.23 2.98 0.73
CA GLY A 75 6.27 4.37 1.15
C GLY A 75 4.87 4.95 1.39
N ASP A 76 4.67 6.21 1.04
CA ASP A 76 3.38 6.89 1.24
C ASP A 76 2.35 6.44 0.17
N PRO A 77 1.17 5.90 0.56
CA PRO A 77 0.19 5.41 -0.41
C PRO A 77 -0.41 6.46 -1.35
N GLY A 78 -0.42 7.73 -0.92
CA GLY A 78 -0.94 8.85 -1.70
C GLY A 78 0.06 9.36 -2.74
N PHE A 79 1.33 9.01 -2.62
CA PHE A 79 2.42 9.53 -3.44
C PHE A 79 2.48 8.84 -4.80
N PHE A 80 1.67 9.32 -5.75
CA PHE A 80 1.50 8.70 -7.08
C PHE A 80 1.14 7.20 -7.02
N GLY A 81 0.50 6.78 -5.92
CA GLY A 81 0.27 5.38 -5.60
C GLY A 81 -1.17 4.90 -5.82
N CYS A 82 -1.47 3.73 -5.25
CA CYS A 82 -2.72 3.01 -5.45
C CYS A 82 -3.97 3.76 -4.97
N VAL A 83 -3.87 4.70 -4.03
CA VAL A 83 -5.03 5.47 -3.52
C VAL A 83 -5.74 6.22 -4.66
N ARG A 84 -4.98 6.74 -5.63
CA ARG A 84 -5.56 7.40 -6.81
C ARG A 84 -6.38 6.42 -7.65
N ALA A 85 -5.81 5.25 -7.93
CA ALA A 85 -6.46 4.21 -8.73
C ALA A 85 -7.74 3.72 -8.06
N LEU A 86 -7.68 3.43 -6.75
CA LEU A 86 -8.82 2.99 -5.95
C LEU A 86 -9.96 4.01 -5.96
N ARG A 87 -9.65 5.29 -5.71
CA ARG A 87 -10.65 6.36 -5.74
C ARG A 87 -11.23 6.59 -7.14
N GLY A 88 -10.40 6.48 -8.18
CA GLY A 88 -10.87 6.53 -9.57
C GLY A 88 -11.85 5.40 -9.91
N HIS A 89 -11.70 4.26 -9.26
CA HIS A 89 -12.60 3.11 -9.34
C HIS A 89 -13.83 3.21 -8.41
N GLY A 90 -14.00 4.33 -7.69
CA GLY A 90 -15.12 4.53 -6.76
C GLY A 90 -14.94 3.88 -5.38
N LEU A 91 -13.74 3.37 -5.07
CA LEU A 91 -13.43 2.80 -3.76
C LEU A 91 -12.88 3.88 -2.82
N GLU A 92 -13.36 3.88 -1.57
CA GLU A 92 -12.93 4.82 -0.52
C GLU A 92 -12.13 4.10 0.57
N PRO A 93 -10.81 3.92 0.39
CA PRO A 93 -10.00 3.23 1.38
C PRO A 93 -9.70 4.11 2.60
N GLU A 94 -9.62 3.47 3.77
CA GLU A 94 -8.86 4.01 4.90
C GLU A 94 -7.37 3.97 4.55
N VAL A 95 -6.63 5.05 4.84
CA VAL A 95 -5.19 5.11 4.53
C VAL A 95 -4.39 5.21 5.82
N ILE A 96 -3.42 4.31 5.97
CA ILE A 96 -2.37 4.37 6.99
C ILE A 96 -1.07 4.79 6.29
N PRO A 97 -0.53 5.99 6.57
CA PRO A 97 0.62 6.53 5.85
C PRO A 97 1.94 5.88 6.28
N ALA A 98 2.97 6.08 5.46
CA ALA A 98 4.37 5.85 5.79
C ALA A 98 5.26 6.90 5.10
N THR A 99 6.56 6.90 5.38
CA THR A 99 7.46 7.88 4.75
C THR A 99 7.58 7.63 3.25
N SER A 100 7.29 8.65 2.43
CA SER A 100 7.48 8.56 0.97
C SER A 100 8.93 8.21 0.60
N LEU A 101 9.10 7.38 -0.44
CA LEU A 101 10.40 7.05 -1.02
C LEU A 101 11.19 8.29 -1.42
N VAL A 102 10.52 9.29 -1.98
CA VAL A 102 11.14 10.55 -2.39
C VAL A 102 11.58 11.36 -1.18
N ALA A 103 10.78 11.41 -0.12
CA ALA A 103 11.18 12.08 1.12
C ALA A 103 12.40 11.43 1.76
N ARG A 104 12.48 10.10 1.77
CA ARG A 104 13.68 9.38 2.22
C ARG A 104 14.89 9.67 1.35
N ALA A 105 14.72 9.74 0.03
CA ALA A 105 15.81 10.06 -0.89
C ALA A 105 16.33 11.50 -0.70
N PHE A 106 15.42 12.47 -0.59
CA PHE A 106 15.75 13.88 -0.33
C PHE A 106 16.53 14.04 0.97
N ALA A 107 16.03 13.44 2.06
CA ALA A 107 16.69 13.49 3.36
C ALA A 107 18.10 12.88 3.32
N ARG A 108 18.27 11.72 2.65
CA ARG A 108 19.59 11.08 2.49
C ARG A 108 20.55 11.88 1.62
N ALA A 109 20.03 12.62 0.64
CA ALA A 109 20.82 13.48 -0.23
C ALA A 109 21.09 14.87 0.38
N GLY A 110 20.49 15.19 1.54
CA GLY A 110 20.61 16.52 2.15
C GLY A 110 19.94 17.63 1.33
N LEU A 111 18.93 17.29 0.51
CA LEU A 111 18.24 18.23 -0.36
C LEU A 111 17.08 18.92 0.37
N GLY A 112 16.99 20.24 0.21
CA GLY A 112 15.85 21.05 0.64
C GLY A 112 14.64 20.86 -0.27
N TRP A 113 13.47 21.28 0.22
CA TRP A 113 12.19 21.15 -0.49
C TRP A 113 11.73 22.44 -1.18
N GLU A 114 12.41 23.56 -0.96
CA GLU A 114 11.93 24.91 -1.27
C GLU A 114 11.57 25.07 -2.75
N ASP A 115 12.38 24.47 -3.63
CA ASP A 115 12.22 24.51 -5.09
C ASP A 115 12.03 23.11 -5.70
N ALA A 116 11.63 22.13 -4.89
CA ALA A 116 11.51 20.75 -5.32
C ALA A 116 10.22 20.51 -6.11
N LEU A 117 10.35 19.97 -7.32
CA LEU A 117 9.23 19.47 -8.11
C LEU A 117 9.30 17.94 -8.17
N VAL A 118 8.23 17.28 -7.72
CA VAL A 118 8.07 15.84 -7.94
C VAL A 118 7.14 15.61 -9.12
N VAL A 119 7.66 14.92 -10.13
CA VAL A 119 6.88 14.44 -11.27
C VAL A 119 6.93 12.93 -11.29
N ALA A 120 5.76 12.31 -11.48
CA ALA A 120 5.71 10.95 -11.99
C ALA A 120 5.58 11.04 -13.52
N PRO A 121 6.37 10.28 -14.30
CA PRO A 121 6.01 10.09 -15.70
C PRO A 121 4.58 9.56 -15.73
N SER A 122 3.76 10.05 -16.66
CA SER A 122 2.40 9.53 -16.85
C SER A 122 2.45 8.02 -16.79
N GLY A 123 1.79 7.43 -15.79
CA GLY A 123 1.77 5.97 -15.60
C GLY A 123 1.24 5.27 -16.86
N PRO A 124 1.36 3.93 -16.95
CA PRO A 124 0.77 3.20 -18.06
C PRO A 124 -0.72 3.56 -18.18
N ALA A 125 -1.16 3.69 -19.44
CA ALA A 125 -2.53 4.02 -19.81
C ALA A 125 -3.57 3.08 -19.19
#